data_AF-A0AAE2ZPK3-F1
#
_entry.id   AF-A0AAE2ZPK3-F1
#
_cell.length_a   1.000
_cell.length_b   1.000
_cell.length_c   1.000
_cell.angle_alpha   90.00
_cell.angle_beta   90.00
_cell.angle_gamma   90.00
#
_symmetry.space_group_name_H-M   'P 1'
#
loop_
_entity.id
_entity.type
_entity.pdbx_description
1 polymer ?
#
loop_
_entity_poly.entity_id
_entity_poly.type
_entity_poly.pdbx_seq_one_letter_code
_entity_poly.pdbx_strand_id
1 'polypeptide(L)'
;MLHQYEEHDADRFRKSINRMFGPKARGLSHTAVWIINVIFVWFALLVVFFAASANPGWGVVAAYLMAINALVHIVAAVRTRQYNPGLVTAIVLFLPLSAWIFAAQPASLTQYLAGAILIVGLHAAIAFRATRPVR
;
A
#
# COMPACT_ATOMS: atom_id res chain seq x y z
N MET A 1 6.11 10.20 -3.89
CA MET A 1 7.57 10.32 -3.66
C MET A 1 7.94 10.33 -2.17
N LEU A 2 7.34 11.14 -1.30
CA LEU A 2 7.69 11.15 0.13
C LEU A 2 7.55 9.77 0.81
N HIS A 3 6.43 9.07 0.58
CA HIS A 3 6.23 7.72 1.12
C HIS A 3 7.28 6.72 0.62
N GLN A 4 7.62 6.81 -0.66
CA GLN A 4 8.64 5.98 -1.31
C GLN A 4 10.02 6.20 -0.70
N TYR A 5 10.36 7.45 -0.39
CA TYR A 5 11.58 7.77 0.33
C TYR A 5 11.56 7.18 1.74
N GLU A 6 10.48 7.39 2.50
CA GLU A 6 10.35 6.87 3.86
C GLU A 6 10.51 5.34 3.94
N GLU A 7 9.92 4.62 2.98
CA GLU A 7 9.98 3.16 2.89
C GLU A 7 11.30 2.63 2.34
N HIS A 8 11.81 3.20 1.25
CA HIS A 8 12.87 2.57 0.47
C HIS A 8 14.26 3.16 0.68
N ASP A 9 14.38 4.32 1.34
CA ASP A 9 15.67 4.82 1.78
C ASP A 9 16.39 3.74 2.62
N ALA A 10 17.66 3.48 2.32
CA ALA A 10 18.47 2.44 2.95
C ALA A 10 17.81 1.04 3.07
N ASP A 11 16.88 0.68 2.17
CA ASP A 11 16.17 -0.61 2.14
C ASP A 11 15.36 -0.87 3.44
N ARG A 12 14.85 0.20 4.06
CA ARG A 12 14.21 0.16 5.38
C ARG A 12 12.95 -0.71 5.41
N PHE A 13 12.08 -0.61 4.42
CA PHE A 13 10.82 -1.38 4.35
C PHE A 13 11.08 -2.89 4.38
N ARG A 14 11.90 -3.39 3.46
CA ARG A 14 12.23 -4.81 3.37
C ARG A 14 12.89 -5.32 4.65
N LYS A 15 13.85 -4.58 5.20
CA LYS A 15 14.50 -4.92 6.48
C LYS A 15 13.51 -4.96 7.64
N SER A 16 12.59 -4.00 7.70
CA SER A 16 11.54 -3.94 8.72
C SER A 16 10.59 -5.15 8.64
N ILE A 17 10.10 -5.47 7.45
CA ILE A 17 9.24 -6.64 7.22
C ILE A 17 9.98 -7.94 7.56
N ASN A 18 11.20 -8.12 7.08
CA ASN A 18 11.95 -9.37 7.32
C ASN A 18 12.29 -9.54 8.81
N ARG A 19 12.60 -8.44 9.53
CA ARG A 19 12.80 -8.47 10.98
C ARG A 19 11.54 -8.91 11.73
N MET A 20 10.36 -8.50 11.27
CA MET A 20 9.08 -8.91 11.86
C MET A 20 8.83 -10.42 11.76
N PHE A 21 9.28 -11.07 10.68
CA PHE A 21 9.10 -12.52 10.46
C PHE A 21 10.25 -13.39 11.02
N GLY A 22 11.33 -12.77 11.52
CA GLY A 22 12.43 -13.44 12.20
C GLY A 22 13.35 -14.27 11.27
N PRO A 23 14.24 -15.09 11.85
CA PRO A 23 15.37 -15.70 11.13
C PRO A 23 15.00 -16.88 10.21
N LYS A 24 13.72 -17.27 10.12
CA LYS A 24 13.26 -18.43 9.33
C LYS A 24 13.27 -18.20 7.81
N ALA A 25 14.15 -17.32 7.33
CA ALA A 25 14.25 -16.87 5.95
C ALA A 25 12.90 -16.44 5.35
N ARG A 26 11.95 -15.94 6.15
CA ARG A 26 10.65 -15.44 5.67
C ARG A 26 10.73 -13.93 5.44
N GLY A 27 9.90 -13.43 4.54
CA GLY A 27 9.82 -12.02 4.21
C GLY A 27 9.90 -11.75 2.72
N LEU A 28 10.44 -10.60 2.36
CA LEU A 28 10.50 -10.10 1.00
C LEU A 28 11.94 -10.11 0.47
N SER A 29 12.09 -10.59 -0.77
CA SER A 29 13.30 -10.40 -1.58
C SER A 29 13.30 -9.02 -2.23
N HIS A 30 14.45 -8.60 -2.76
CA HIS A 30 14.57 -7.35 -3.53
C HIS A 30 13.61 -7.36 -4.74
N THR A 31 13.55 -8.48 -5.46
CA THR A 31 12.62 -8.66 -6.58
C THR A 31 11.17 -8.51 -6.15
N ALA A 32 10.78 -9.07 -5.01
CA ALA A 32 9.42 -8.91 -4.50
C ALA A 32 9.09 -7.44 -4.20
N VAL A 33 10.00 -6.70 -3.56
CA VAL A 33 9.83 -5.27 -3.29
C VAL A 33 9.72 -4.48 -4.60
N TRP A 34 10.53 -4.78 -5.61
CA TRP A 34 10.46 -4.13 -6.91
C TRP A 34 9.12 -4.39 -7.61
N ILE A 35 8.62 -5.63 -7.62
CA ILE A 35 7.32 -5.98 -8.21
C ILE A 35 6.19 -5.21 -7.50
N ILE A 36 6.20 -5.23 -6.16
CA ILE A 36 5.20 -4.53 -5.37
C ILE A 36 5.23 -3.03 -5.70
N ASN A 37 6.41 -2.43 -5.68
CA ASN A 37 6.50 -1.00 -5.87
C ASN A 37 6.19 -0.59 -7.32
N VAL A 38 6.90 -1.14 -8.29
CA VAL A 38 6.78 -0.72 -9.69
C VAL A 38 5.47 -1.21 -10.29
N ILE A 39 5.18 -2.51 -10.18
CA ILE A 39 4.01 -3.07 -10.85
C ILE A 39 2.73 -2.78 -10.06
N PHE A 40 2.70 -3.05 -8.76
CA PHE A 40 1.44 -2.92 -8.01
C PHE A 40 1.12 -1.49 -7.63
N VAL A 41 2.10 -0.64 -7.32
CA VAL A 41 1.81 0.76 -6.96
C VAL A 41 1.83 1.64 -8.21
N TRP A 42 2.96 1.72 -8.93
CA TRP A 42 3.09 2.71 -10.01
C TRP A 42 2.25 2.39 -11.24
N PHE A 43 2.28 1.15 -11.74
CA PHE A 43 1.45 0.79 -12.90
C PHE A 43 -0.05 0.78 -12.55
N ALA A 44 -0.44 0.37 -11.34
CA ALA A 44 -1.84 0.49 -10.92
C ALA A 44 -2.29 1.96 -10.86
N LEU A 45 -1.47 2.86 -10.32
CA LEU A 45 -1.77 4.30 -10.33
C LEU A 45 -1.83 4.87 -11.75
N LEU A 46 -0.99 4.40 -12.67
CA LEU A 46 -1.07 4.78 -14.08
C LEU A 46 -2.38 4.33 -14.72
N VAL A 47 -2.83 3.10 -14.44
CA VAL A 47 -4.15 2.61 -14.89
C VAL A 47 -5.27 3.45 -14.29
N VAL A 48 -5.22 3.76 -13.00
CA VAL A 48 -6.20 4.63 -12.33
C VAL A 48 -6.21 6.01 -12.95
N PHE A 49 -5.04 6.58 -13.29
CA PHE A 49 -4.96 7.88 -13.95
C PHE A 49 -5.72 7.90 -15.29
N PHE A 50 -5.49 6.90 -16.15
CA PHE A 50 -6.22 6.81 -17.42
C PHE A 50 -7.71 6.52 -17.22
N ALA A 51 -8.07 5.63 -16.28
CA ALA A 51 -9.48 5.33 -15.99
C ALA A 51 -10.23 6.54 -15.41
N ALA A 52 -9.59 7.29 -14.51
CA ALA A 52 -10.14 8.50 -13.89
C ALA A 52 -10.28 9.65 -14.90
N SER A 53 -9.41 9.70 -15.93
CA SER A 53 -9.52 10.66 -17.03
C SER A 53 -10.78 10.42 -17.88
N ALA A 54 -11.26 9.17 -17.96
CA ALA A 54 -12.51 8.82 -18.66
C ALA A 54 -13.75 8.92 -17.75
N ASN A 55 -13.60 8.54 -16.48
CA ASN A 55 -14.65 8.65 -15.45
C ASN A 55 -14.01 8.93 -14.08
N PRO A 56 -14.15 10.15 -13.53
CA PRO A 56 -13.51 10.57 -12.28
C PRO A 56 -13.78 9.65 -11.08
N GLY A 57 -14.90 8.93 -11.07
CA GLY A 57 -15.25 7.99 -10.02
C GLY A 57 -14.24 6.86 -9.82
N TRP A 58 -13.40 6.54 -10.82
CA TRP A 58 -12.31 5.57 -10.66
C TRP A 58 -11.17 6.06 -9.76
N GLY A 59 -11.12 7.35 -9.45
CA GLY A 59 -10.16 7.92 -8.49
C GLY A 59 -10.26 7.29 -7.08
N VAL A 60 -11.42 6.70 -6.73
CA VAL A 60 -11.59 6.00 -5.44
C VAL A 60 -10.68 4.78 -5.29
N VAL A 61 -10.17 4.20 -6.38
CA VAL A 61 -9.18 3.12 -6.32
C VAL A 61 -7.87 3.61 -5.71
N ALA A 62 -7.43 4.83 -6.06
CA ALA A 62 -6.26 5.46 -5.44
C ALA A 62 -6.51 5.76 -3.95
N ALA A 63 -7.73 6.17 -3.59
CA ALA A 63 -8.11 6.36 -2.19
C ALA A 63 -8.00 5.05 -1.39
N TYR A 64 -8.52 3.94 -1.93
CA TYR A 64 -8.35 2.63 -1.29
C TYR A 64 -6.88 2.24 -1.17
N LEU A 65 -6.07 2.43 -2.22
CA LEU A 65 -4.63 2.14 -2.17
C LEU A 65 -3.96 2.87 -1.00
N MET A 66 -4.21 4.16 -0.84
CA MET A 66 -3.67 4.96 0.26
C MET A 66 -4.24 4.57 1.62
N ALA A 67 -5.56 4.38 1.74
CA ALA A 67 -6.23 4.07 3.00
C ALA A 67 -5.80 2.72 3.56
N ILE A 68 -5.77 1.68 2.72
CA ILE A 68 -5.36 0.33 3.13
C ILE A 68 -3.86 0.31 3.46
N ASN A 69 -3.03 1.01 2.68
CA ASN A 69 -1.62 1.10 2.99
C ASN A 69 -1.39 1.80 4.35
N ALA A 70 -2.05 2.94 4.57
CA ALA A 70 -2.00 3.65 5.85
C ALA A 70 -2.46 2.76 7.03
N LEU A 71 -3.57 2.04 6.85
CA LEU A 71 -4.10 1.12 7.85
C LEU A 71 -3.09 0.02 8.20
N VAL A 72 -2.43 -0.58 7.22
CA VAL A 72 -1.42 -1.64 7.44
C VAL A 72 -0.23 -1.09 8.25
N HIS A 73 0.30 0.09 7.92
CA HIS A 73 1.40 0.70 8.68
C HIS A 73 0.99 1.05 10.11
N ILE A 74 -0.20 1.62 10.31
CA ILE A 74 -0.71 1.98 11.63
C ILE A 74 -0.93 0.73 12.48
N VAL A 75 -1.60 -0.29 11.93
CA VAL A 75 -1.84 -1.56 12.64
C VAL A 75 -0.53 -2.25 12.99
N ALA A 76 0.45 -2.27 12.07
CA ALA A 76 1.78 -2.80 12.36
C ALA A 76 2.47 -2.03 13.49
N ALA A 77 2.41 -0.70 13.49
CA ALA A 77 2.99 0.14 14.54
C ALA A 77 2.34 -0.11 15.90
N VAL A 78 1.00 -0.18 15.96
CA VAL A 78 0.25 -0.45 17.19
C VAL A 78 0.57 -1.84 17.74
N ARG A 79 0.59 -2.86 16.88
CA ARG A 79 0.85 -4.26 17.29
C ARG A 79 2.29 -4.47 17.76
N THR A 80 3.25 -3.89 17.06
CA THR A 80 4.67 -4.04 17.38
C THR A 80 5.15 -3.03 18.44
N ARG A 81 4.36 -1.98 18.71
CA ARG A 81 4.73 -0.82 19.52
C ARG A 81 6.04 -0.18 19.05
N GLN A 82 6.29 -0.23 17.75
CA GLN A 82 7.50 0.27 17.12
C GLN A 82 7.18 1.07 15.87
N TYR A 83 8.02 2.06 15.59
CA TYR A 83 8.01 2.73 14.31
C TYR A 83 8.30 1.72 13.19
N ASN A 84 7.58 1.86 12.07
CA ASN A 84 7.90 1.16 10.83
C ASN A 84 8.03 2.18 9.68
N PRO A 85 8.90 1.92 8.69
CA PRO A 85 9.08 2.78 7.53
C PRO A 85 7.77 2.89 6.76
N GLY A 86 7.28 4.12 6.55
CA GLY A 86 6.00 4.42 5.91
C GLY A 86 4.93 4.93 6.88
N LEU A 87 5.17 4.83 8.20
CA LEU A 87 4.20 5.26 9.22
C LEU A 87 3.94 6.77 9.24
N VAL A 88 4.96 7.61 9.06
CA VAL A 88 4.75 9.07 9.07
C VAL A 88 3.84 9.45 7.92
N THR A 89 4.22 9.08 6.70
CA THR A 89 3.43 9.37 5.50
C THR A 89 2.08 8.66 5.48
N ALA A 90 1.95 7.49 6.10
CA ALA A 90 0.65 6.87 6.35
C ALA A 90 -0.31 7.80 7.10
N ILE A 91 0.17 8.41 8.20
CA ILE A 91 -0.64 9.28 9.07
C ILE A 91 -0.83 10.67 8.49
N VAL A 92 0.23 11.30 8.00
CA VAL A 92 0.20 12.74 7.63
C VAL A 92 -0.22 12.98 6.19
N LEU A 93 -0.09 11.98 5.32
CA LEU A 93 -0.38 12.13 3.89
C LEU A 93 -1.50 11.19 3.43
N PHE A 94 -1.34 9.87 3.59
CA PHE A 94 -2.27 8.91 3.01
C PHE A 94 -3.63 8.89 3.70
N LEU A 95 -3.67 8.94 5.04
CA LEU A 95 -4.92 8.94 5.77
C LEU A 95 -5.78 10.20 5.47
N PRO A 96 -5.26 11.44 5.53
CA PRO A 96 -6.03 12.63 5.19
C PRO A 96 -6.45 12.67 3.71
N LEU A 97 -5.53 12.29 2.80
CA LEU A 97 -5.80 12.37 1.37
C LEU A 97 -6.83 11.33 0.93
N SER A 98 -6.75 10.09 1.43
CA SER A 98 -7.77 9.08 1.13
C SER A 98 -9.14 9.46 1.69
N ALA A 99 -9.21 9.96 2.93
CA ALA A 99 -10.46 10.43 3.53
C ALA A 99 -11.07 11.58 2.72
N TRP A 100 -10.26 12.54 2.26
CA TRP A 100 -10.71 13.61 1.40
C TRP A 100 -11.24 13.10 0.06
N ILE A 101 -10.55 12.16 -0.61
CA ILE A 101 -11.03 11.60 -1.89
C ILE A 101 -12.37 10.87 -1.68
N PHE A 102 -12.51 10.06 -0.63
CA PHE A 102 -13.78 9.38 -0.33
C PHE A 102 -14.93 10.35 -0.05
N ALA A 103 -14.65 11.50 0.56
CA ALA A 103 -15.66 12.52 0.82
C ALA A 103 -16.02 13.37 -0.42
N ALA A 104 -15.03 13.64 -1.28
CA ALA A 104 -15.16 14.61 -2.36
C ALA A 104 -15.45 13.99 -3.74
N GLN A 105 -15.12 12.72 -3.95
CA GLN A 105 -15.24 12.08 -5.27
C GLN A 105 -16.49 11.20 -5.36
N PRO A 106 -17.51 11.61 -6.15
CA PRO A 106 -18.65 10.75 -6.39
C PRO A 106 -18.22 9.56 -7.24
N ALA A 107 -18.55 8.36 -6.76
CA ALA A 107 -18.31 7.11 -7.47
C ALA A 107 -19.51 6.18 -7.30
N SER A 108 -19.73 5.32 -8.29
CA SER A 108 -20.79 4.31 -8.21
C SER A 108 -20.42 3.23 -7.19
N LEU A 109 -21.43 2.52 -6.68
CA LEU A 109 -21.21 1.36 -5.81
C LEU A 109 -20.24 0.35 -6.45
N THR A 110 -20.36 0.12 -7.76
CA THR A 110 -19.48 -0.78 -8.50
C THR A 110 -18.02 -0.32 -8.45
N GLN A 111 -17.75 0.98 -8.62
CA GLN A 111 -16.39 1.53 -8.54
C GLN A 111 -15.82 1.38 -7.12
N TYR A 112 -16.63 1.62 -6.09
CA TYR A 112 -16.24 1.39 -4.70
C TYR A 112 -15.89 -0.07 -4.42
N LEU A 113 -16.76 -1.00 -4.82
CA LEU A 113 -16.54 -2.43 -4.59
C LEU A 113 -15.35 -2.96 -5.37
N ALA A 114 -15.20 -2.55 -6.64
CA ALA A 114 -14.06 -2.92 -7.46
C ALA A 114 -12.74 -2.43 -6.86
N GLY A 115 -12.69 -1.17 -6.42
CA GLY A 115 -11.53 -0.60 -5.74
C GLY A 115 -11.19 -1.32 -4.43
N ALA A 116 -12.19 -1.57 -3.58
CA ALA A 116 -12.00 -2.28 -2.32
C ALA A 116 -11.45 -3.69 -2.54
N ILE A 117 -12.10 -4.48 -3.41
CA ILE A 117 -11.71 -5.87 -3.69
C ILE A 117 -10.30 -5.92 -4.25
N LEU A 118 -9.99 -5.09 -5.25
CA LEU A 118 -8.67 -5.05 -5.87
C LEU A 118 -7.58 -4.74 -4.85
N ILE A 119 -7.73 -3.64 -4.10
CA ILE A 119 -6.67 -3.17 -3.21
C ILE A 119 -6.51 -4.09 -1.99
N VAL A 120 -7.61 -4.58 -1.40
CA VAL A 120 -7.53 -5.56 -0.30
C VAL A 120 -6.88 -6.84 -0.80
N GLY A 121 -7.24 -7.32 -1.99
CA GLY A 121 -6.63 -8.50 -2.61
C GLY A 121 -5.13 -8.36 -2.83
N LEU A 122 -4.68 -7.21 -3.35
CA LEU A 122 -3.26 -6.91 -3.55
C LEU A 122 -2.49 -6.90 -2.22
N HIS A 123 -3.01 -6.24 -1.18
CA HIS A 123 -2.36 -6.22 0.14
C HIS A 123 -2.35 -7.61 0.80
N ALA A 124 -3.42 -8.39 0.64
CA ALA A 124 -3.47 -9.77 1.11
C ALA A 124 -2.40 -10.63 0.38
N ALA A 125 -2.22 -10.44 -0.93
CA ALA A 125 -1.17 -11.13 -1.70
C ALA A 125 0.23 -10.74 -1.23
N ILE A 126 0.48 -9.46 -0.91
CA ILE A 126 1.76 -8.99 -0.34
C ILE A 126 2.01 -9.64 1.02
N ALA A 127 1.03 -9.57 1.93
CA ALA A 127 1.13 -10.16 3.26
C ALA A 127 1.38 -11.67 3.16
N PHE A 128 0.65 -12.37 2.30
CA PHE A 128 0.86 -13.78 2.01
C PHE A 128 2.28 -14.04 1.50
N ARG A 129 2.77 -13.29 0.50
CA ARG A 129 4.13 -13.44 -0.02
C ARG A 129 5.19 -13.25 1.07
N ALA A 130 4.99 -12.30 1.98
CA ALA A 130 5.91 -12.02 3.08
C ALA A 130 5.96 -13.16 4.12
N THR A 131 4.88 -13.94 4.26
CA THR A 131 4.89 -15.13 5.14
C THR A 131 5.64 -16.34 4.56
N ARG A 132 6.00 -16.31 3.27
CA ARG A 132 6.71 -17.39 2.58
C ARG A 132 8.23 -17.22 2.67
N PRO A 133 9.00 -18.31 2.49
CA PRO A 133 10.45 -18.20 2.38
C PRO A 133 10.87 -17.21 1.29
N VAL A 134 11.92 -16.45 1.58
CA VAL A 134 12.65 -15.61 0.65
C VAL A 134 13.35 -16.57 -0.30
N ARG A 135 13.02 -16.46 -1.59
CA ARG A 135 13.70 -17.15 -2.69
C ARG A 135 14.49 -16.09 -3.44
#